data_AF-A0A8C6UFJ5-F1
#
_entry.id   AF-A0A8C6UFJ5-F1
#
_cell.length_a   1.000
_cell.length_b   1.000
_cell.length_c   1.000
_cell.angle_alpha   90.00
_cell.angle_beta   90.00
_cell.angle_gamma   90.00
#
_symmetry.space_group_name_H-M   'P 1'
#
loop_
_entity.id
_entity.type
_entity.pdbx_description
1 polymer ?
#
loop_
_entity_poly.entity_id
_entity_poly.type
_entity_poly.pdbx_seq_one_letter_code
_entity_poly.pdbx_strand_id
1 'polypeptide(L)'
;MEIQKMRDIQREKAERLEQRKQQEEKARRAQFQLDHARVTDKFLQQLDTKVSSSRMASAPIPNTREVPNVLPKNLEAIQQDQKRKNAEFLDNLERRMGASNMSGAASSSPSESLDQESSSRPRVSPGPRSAGRAAGEDEPNTASEQDFDWALMKLTSNFPHCDKDFLRDILSQCSGDYQQAHGLISLS
;
A
#
# COMPACT_ATOMS: atom_id res chain seq x y z
N MET A 1 20.40 -30.66 34.07
CA MET A 1 21.16 -29.42 33.80
C MET A 1 21.22 -29.06 32.30
N GLU A 2 21.38 -30.04 31.39
CA GLU A 2 21.44 -29.81 29.93
C GLU A 2 20.28 -28.97 29.35
N ILE A 3 19.05 -29.31 29.73
CA ILE A 3 17.83 -28.69 29.18
C ILE A 3 17.75 -27.21 29.54
N GLN A 4 18.19 -26.85 30.74
CA GLN A 4 18.21 -25.46 31.19
C GLN A 4 19.24 -24.66 30.38
N LYS A 5 20.45 -25.21 30.18
CA LYS A 5 21.50 -24.59 29.36
C LYS A 5 21.03 -24.34 27.92
N MET A 6 20.34 -25.29 27.29
CA MET A 6 19.81 -25.10 25.94
C MET A 6 18.76 -23.99 25.85
N ARG A 7 17.87 -23.88 26.84
CA ARG A 7 16.89 -22.79 26.92
C ARG A 7 17.55 -21.44 27.09
N ASP A 8 18.60 -21.36 27.91
CA ASP A 8 19.33 -20.12 28.14
C ASP A 8 20.09 -19.68 26.88
N ILE A 9 20.70 -20.61 26.14
CA ILE A 9 21.33 -20.32 24.84
C ILE A 9 20.30 -19.82 23.82
N GLN A 10 19.10 -20.42 23.78
CA GLN A 10 18.05 -19.97 22.87
C GLN A 10 17.55 -18.57 23.25
N ARG A 11 17.41 -18.28 24.54
CA ARG A 11 17.00 -16.96 25.03
C ARG A 11 18.04 -15.90 24.67
N GLU A 12 19.32 -16.18 24.88
CA GLU A 12 20.41 -15.27 24.52
C GLU A 12 20.46 -15.00 23.01
N LYS A 13 20.26 -16.04 22.19
CA LYS A 13 20.18 -15.89 20.73
C LYS A 13 18.98 -15.03 20.31
N ALA A 14 17.82 -15.24 20.92
CA ALA A 14 16.62 -14.46 20.65
C ALA A 14 16.81 -12.99 21.06
N GLU A 15 17.38 -12.74 22.23
CA GLU A 15 17.68 -11.39 22.71
C GLU A 15 18.66 -10.67 21.78
N ARG A 16 19.75 -11.33 21.37
CA ARG A 16 20.73 -10.76 20.45
C ARG A 16 20.11 -10.41 19.09
N LEU A 17 19.20 -11.26 18.59
CA LEU A 17 18.49 -11.00 17.35
C LEU A 17 17.55 -9.80 17.48
N GLU A 18 16.79 -9.74 18.57
CA GLU A 18 15.87 -8.63 18.85
C GLU A 18 16.62 -7.31 19.03
N GLN A 19 17.77 -7.31 19.72
CA GLN A 19 18.63 -6.12 19.84
C GLN A 19 19.10 -5.61 18.48
N ARG A 20 19.53 -6.51 17.58
CA ARG A 20 19.92 -6.13 16.21
C ARG A 20 18.75 -5.52 15.43
N LYS A 21 17.58 -6.16 15.49
CA LYS A 21 16.36 -5.67 14.84
C LYS A 21 15.95 -4.29 15.36
N GLN A 22 16.05 -4.06 16.67
CA GLN A 22 15.76 -2.75 17.27
C GLN A 22 16.74 -1.67 16.83
N GLN A 23 18.03 -2.00 16.67
CA GLN A 23 19.02 -1.06 16.15
C GLN A 23 18.71 -0.66 14.70
N GLU A 24 18.40 -1.65 13.85
CA GLU A 24 18.01 -1.41 12.46
C GLU A 24 16.72 -0.58 12.37
N GLU A 25 15.71 -0.90 13.19
CA GLU A 25 14.48 -0.13 13.22
C GLU A 25 14.71 1.31 13.69
N LYS A 26 15.57 1.52 14.70
CA LYS A 26 15.95 2.87 15.14
C LYS A 26 16.66 3.63 14.02
N ALA A 27 17.60 3.01 13.32
CA ALA A 27 18.28 3.62 12.18
C ALA A 27 17.29 4.00 11.07
N ARG A 28 16.38 3.08 10.73
CA ARG A 28 15.31 3.31 9.76
C ARG A 28 14.42 4.47 10.19
N ARG A 29 13.95 4.49 11.43
CA ARG A 29 13.14 5.60 11.97
C ARG A 29 13.91 6.92 11.94
N ALA A 30 15.20 6.93 12.27
CA ALA A 30 16.02 8.13 12.26
C ALA A 30 16.15 8.71 10.83
N GLN A 31 16.29 7.84 9.82
CA GLN A 31 16.34 8.24 8.43
C GLN A 31 15.05 8.96 7.99
N PHE A 32 13.88 8.40 8.33
CA PHE A 32 12.60 9.00 7.95
C PHE A 32 12.17 10.18 8.83
N GLN A 33 12.77 10.35 10.02
CA GLN A 33 12.46 11.46 10.92
C GLN A 33 12.80 12.82 10.33
N LEU A 34 13.93 12.94 9.62
CA LEU A 34 14.35 14.20 8.99
C LEU A 34 13.37 14.63 7.90
N ASP A 35 12.97 13.70 7.04
CA ASP A 35 11.99 13.97 6.00
C ASP A 35 10.62 14.32 6.59
N HIS A 36 10.19 13.59 7.62
CA HIS A 36 8.95 13.89 8.33
C HIS A 36 8.96 15.31 8.93
N ALA A 37 10.05 15.69 9.61
CA ALA A 37 10.23 17.03 10.16
C ALA A 37 10.18 18.09 9.05
N ARG A 38 10.93 17.89 7.97
CA ARG A 38 10.94 18.80 6.81
C ARG A 38 9.57 18.98 6.18
N VAL A 39 8.81 17.89 6.01
CA VAL A 39 7.44 17.95 5.45
C VAL A 39 6.51 18.70 6.40
N THR A 40 6.64 18.45 7.70
CA THR A 40 5.85 19.14 8.74
C THR A 40 6.17 20.64 8.75
N ASP A 41 7.43 21.03 8.70
CA ASP A 41 7.86 22.43 8.66
C ASP A 41 7.36 23.14 7.40
N LYS A 42 7.44 22.49 6.23
CA LYS A 42 6.86 23.03 4.99
C LYS A 42 5.36 23.27 5.12
N PHE A 43 4.64 22.34 5.75
CA PHE A 43 3.21 22.49 5.98
C PHE A 43 2.91 23.67 6.92
N LEU A 44 3.65 23.82 8.01
CA LEU A 44 3.51 24.94 8.95
C LEU A 44 3.79 26.29 8.28
N GLN A 45 4.86 26.40 7.48
CA GLN A 45 5.16 27.62 6.71
C GLN A 45 4.03 28.00 5.75
N GLN A 46 3.36 27.02 5.13
CA GLN A 46 2.20 27.27 4.28
C GLN A 46 0.99 27.81 5.06
N LEU A 47 0.83 27.41 6.33
CA LEU A 47 -0.21 27.98 7.18
C LEU A 47 0.14 29.42 7.56
N ASP A 48 1.38 29.68 8.00
CA ASP A 48 1.82 31.01 8.39
C ASP A 48 1.76 32.02 7.24
N THR A 49 2.17 31.62 6.04
CA THR A 49 2.07 32.47 4.83
C THR A 49 0.62 32.77 4.45
N LYS A 50 -0.31 31.83 4.59
CA LYS A 50 -1.74 32.08 4.35
C LYS A 50 -2.36 33.01 5.39
N VAL A 51 -2.00 32.85 6.67
CA VAL A 51 -2.46 33.74 7.76
C VAL A 51 -1.84 35.14 7.62
N SER A 52 -0.59 35.24 7.19
CA SER A 52 0.10 36.51 6.97
C SER A 52 -0.40 37.23 5.70
N SER A 53 -0.68 36.49 4.62
CA SER A 53 -1.33 37.02 3.41
C SER A 53 -2.75 37.52 3.70
N SER A 54 -3.43 36.97 4.72
CA SER A 54 -4.72 37.48 5.19
C SER A 54 -4.61 38.76 6.04
N ARG A 55 -3.43 39.07 6.61
CA ARG A 55 -3.20 40.26 7.46
C ARG A 55 -2.82 41.53 6.67
N MET A 56 -2.49 41.42 5.38
CA MET A 56 -2.23 42.58 4.52
C MET A 56 -3.53 43.26 4.03
N ALA A 57 -4.71 42.71 4.31
CA ALA A 57 -5.97 43.41 4.20
C ALA A 57 -6.24 44.15 5.53
N SER A 58 -6.00 45.46 5.54
CA SER A 58 -6.30 46.35 6.67
C SER A 58 -7.78 46.30 7.04
N ALA A 59 -8.10 45.68 8.17
CA ALA A 59 -9.35 45.90 8.89
C ALA A 59 -9.09 45.83 10.41
N PRO A 60 -9.74 46.69 11.22
CA PRO A 60 -9.52 46.72 12.67
C PRO A 60 -10.05 45.43 13.29
N ILE A 61 -9.28 44.86 14.22
CA ILE A 61 -9.65 43.67 14.98
C ILE A 61 -10.78 44.05 15.96
N PRO A 62 -12.01 43.48 15.85
CA PRO A 62 -12.91 43.46 16.98
C PRO A 62 -12.54 42.28 17.87
N ASN A 63 -12.21 42.60 19.12
CA ASN A 63 -12.07 41.63 20.18
C ASN A 63 -13.42 40.93 20.41
N THR A 64 -13.35 39.64 20.76
CA THR A 64 -14.47 38.81 21.25
C THR A 64 -15.49 38.33 20.21
N ARG A 65 -15.26 37.12 19.68
CA ARG A 65 -16.27 36.07 19.64
C ARG A 65 -15.59 34.72 19.50
N GLU A 66 -15.95 33.83 20.41
CA GLU A 66 -15.34 32.53 20.63
C GLU A 66 -15.26 31.72 19.35
N VAL A 67 -14.03 31.46 18.91
CA VAL A 67 -13.75 30.35 18.00
C VAL A 67 -13.93 29.10 18.84
N PRO A 68 -14.87 28.18 18.53
CA PRO A 68 -14.86 26.88 19.15
C PRO A 68 -13.49 26.29 18.88
N ASN A 69 -12.74 26.10 19.96
CA ASN A 69 -11.49 25.39 20.01
C ASN A 69 -11.75 23.94 19.58
N VAL A 70 -11.93 23.68 18.29
CA VAL A 70 -11.86 22.34 17.71
C VAL A 70 -10.37 22.02 17.62
N LEU A 71 -9.81 21.77 18.80
CA LEU A 71 -8.43 21.40 19.05
C LEU A 71 -8.04 20.23 18.11
N PRO A 72 -6.78 20.12 17.67
CA PRO A 72 -6.19 19.01 16.89
C PRO A 72 -6.34 17.58 17.48
N LYS A 73 -7.20 17.37 18.48
CA LYS A 73 -7.55 16.09 19.12
C LYS A 73 -8.07 15.02 18.16
N ASN A 74 -8.52 15.41 16.96
CA ASN A 74 -9.07 14.46 16.00
C ASN A 74 -8.00 13.78 15.12
N LEU A 75 -6.81 14.38 14.94
CA LEU A 75 -5.76 13.78 14.09
C LEU A 75 -5.21 12.50 14.73
N GLU A 76 -4.97 12.53 16.04
CA GLU A 76 -4.48 11.36 16.77
C GLU A 76 -5.53 10.25 16.80
N ALA A 77 -6.81 10.59 16.97
CA ALA A 77 -7.91 9.64 16.88
C ALA A 77 -8.01 9.02 15.46
N ILE A 78 -7.84 9.81 14.40
CA ILE A 78 -7.79 9.31 13.01
C ILE A 78 -6.60 8.38 12.80
N GLN A 79 -5.41 8.73 13.30
CA GLN A 79 -4.23 7.87 13.17
C GLN A 79 -4.38 6.56 13.96
N GLN A 80 -4.96 6.62 15.17
CA GLN A 80 -5.26 5.43 15.97
C GLN A 80 -6.32 4.56 15.28
N ASP A 81 -7.33 5.17 14.67
CA ASP A 81 -8.35 4.46 13.89
C ASP A 81 -7.74 3.78 12.66
N GLN A 82 -6.86 4.46 11.92
CA GLN A 82 -6.09 3.86 10.83
C GLN A 82 -5.22 2.70 11.33
N LYS A 83 -4.54 2.86 12.47
CA LYS A 83 -3.72 1.79 13.07
C LYS A 83 -4.57 0.58 13.45
N ARG A 84 -5.74 0.80 14.05
CA ARG A 84 -6.70 -0.27 14.39
C ARG A 84 -7.19 -0.99 13.14
N LYS A 85 -7.65 -0.26 12.12
CA LYS A 85 -8.09 -0.83 10.84
C LYS A 85 -6.99 -1.62 10.14
N ASN A 86 -5.75 -1.13 10.16
CA ASN A 86 -4.60 -1.84 9.61
C ASN A 86 -4.32 -3.14 10.39
N ALA A 87 -4.43 -3.12 11.72
CA ALA A 87 -4.27 -4.31 12.55
C ALA A 87 -5.37 -5.35 12.28
N GLU A 88 -6.63 -4.93 12.22
CA GLU A 88 -7.78 -5.79 11.87
C GLU A 88 -7.63 -6.39 10.47
N PHE A 89 -7.12 -5.60 9.51
CA PHE A 89 -6.84 -6.09 8.16
C PHE A 89 -5.78 -7.20 8.14
N LEU A 90 -4.69 -7.04 8.91
CA LEU A 90 -3.63 -8.03 9.02
C LEU A 90 -4.13 -9.32 9.70
N ASP A 91 -4.90 -9.18 10.78
CA ASP A 91 -5.52 -10.30 11.48
C ASP A 91 -6.51 -11.06 10.58
N ASN A 92 -7.35 -10.36 9.81
CA ASN A 92 -8.25 -10.99 8.83
C ASN A 92 -7.48 -11.71 7.71
N LEU A 93 -6.35 -11.17 7.27
CA LEU A 93 -5.48 -11.84 6.29
C LEU A 93 -4.86 -13.11 6.87
N GLU A 94 -4.42 -13.08 8.13
CA GLU A 94 -3.85 -14.23 8.81
C GLU A 94 -4.90 -15.32 9.05
N ARG A 95 -6.12 -14.97 9.47
CA ARG A 95 -7.23 -15.93 9.57
C ARG A 95 -7.57 -16.57 8.23
N ARG A 96 -7.57 -15.80 7.14
CA ARG A 96 -7.89 -16.31 5.81
C ARG A 96 -6.79 -17.24 5.27
N MET A 97 -5.52 -16.90 5.49
CA MET A 97 -4.38 -17.74 5.10
C MET A 97 -4.19 -18.96 6.02
N GLY A 98 -4.58 -18.85 7.29
CA GLY A 98 -4.61 -19.97 8.24
C GLY A 98 -5.72 -20.96 7.93
N ALA A 99 -6.91 -20.49 7.52
CA ALA A 99 -8.03 -21.35 7.13
C ALA A 99 -7.78 -22.11 5.80
N SER A 100 -7.04 -21.51 4.86
CA SER A 100 -6.65 -22.19 3.62
C SER A 100 -5.60 -23.28 3.82
N ASN A 101 -4.82 -23.24 4.90
CA ASN A 101 -3.76 -24.22 5.17
C ASN A 101 -4.24 -25.41 6.04
N MET A 102 -5.50 -25.45 6.44
CA MET A 102 -6.11 -26.55 7.23
C MET A 102 -7.31 -27.23 6.53
N SER A 103 -7.66 -26.82 5.32
CA SER A 103 -8.75 -27.42 4.53
C SER A 103 -8.22 -28.37 3.45
N GLY A 104 -7.49 -29.39 3.91
CA GLY A 104 -7.06 -30.55 3.14
C GLY A 104 -7.71 -31.84 3.63
N ALA A 105 -9.03 -31.85 3.85
CA ALA A 105 -9.83 -33.07 3.96
C ALA A 105 -11.33 -32.74 3.97
N ALA A 106 -12.10 -33.60 3.31
CA ALA A 106 -13.57 -33.69 3.28
C ALA A 106 -14.32 -32.73 2.33
N SER A 107 -14.57 -33.29 1.15
CA SER A 107 -15.75 -33.12 0.30
C SER A 107 -17.07 -32.87 1.04
N SER A 108 -17.83 -31.88 0.59
CA SER A 108 -19.25 -32.03 0.23
C SER A 108 -19.83 -30.68 -0.23
N SER A 109 -20.13 -30.57 -1.53
CA SER A 109 -21.22 -29.71 -2.00
C SER A 109 -22.55 -30.22 -1.41
N PRO A 110 -23.54 -29.34 -1.21
CA PRO A 110 -24.62 -29.28 -2.20
C PRO A 110 -25.07 -27.87 -2.57
N SER A 111 -25.48 -27.75 -3.83
CA SER A 111 -26.19 -26.64 -4.46
C SER A 111 -27.54 -26.37 -3.78
N GLU A 112 -27.93 -25.09 -3.60
CA GLU A 112 -29.32 -24.62 -3.70
C GLU A 112 -29.38 -23.20 -4.28
N SER A 113 -30.33 -23.04 -5.19
CA SER A 113 -30.73 -21.90 -6.05
C SER A 113 -31.26 -20.68 -5.27
N LEU A 114 -30.81 -19.46 -5.59
CA LEU A 114 -31.45 -18.44 -6.46
C LEU A 114 -32.75 -17.85 -5.90
N ASP A 115 -32.67 -16.64 -5.35
CA ASP A 115 -33.68 -15.60 -5.57
C ASP A 115 -33.01 -14.22 -5.65
N GLN A 116 -33.55 -13.44 -6.57
CA GLN A 116 -33.00 -12.27 -7.21
C GLN A 116 -33.95 -11.10 -6.91
N GLU A 117 -33.51 -10.06 -6.20
CA GLU A 117 -34.03 -8.72 -6.51
C GLU A 117 -33.05 -7.60 -6.14
N SER A 118 -33.03 -6.65 -7.06
CA SER A 118 -32.13 -5.52 -7.31
C SER A 118 -32.13 -4.41 -6.27
N SER A 119 -30.95 -3.82 -6.01
CA SER A 119 -30.75 -2.36 -6.22
C SER A 119 -29.29 -1.91 -6.02
N SER A 120 -28.76 -1.23 -7.04
CA SER A 120 -27.72 -0.16 -6.98
C SER A 120 -26.22 -0.51 -6.82
N ARG A 121 -25.47 -0.18 -7.90
CA ARG A 121 -24.00 -0.06 -8.14
C ARG A 121 -23.15 0.63 -7.02
N PRO A 122 -21.79 0.71 -7.11
CA PRO A 122 -20.82 0.10 -8.03
C PRO A 122 -19.70 -0.71 -7.32
N ARG A 123 -19.07 -1.61 -8.08
CA ARG A 123 -17.96 -2.47 -7.67
C ARG A 123 -16.62 -1.81 -8.05
N VAL A 124 -15.85 -1.37 -7.07
CA VAL A 124 -14.41 -1.08 -7.23
C VAL A 124 -13.66 -1.65 -6.03
N SER A 125 -12.94 -2.75 -6.26
CA SER A 125 -11.87 -3.19 -5.38
C SER A 125 -10.55 -2.65 -5.92
N PRO A 126 -9.73 -1.99 -5.09
CA PRO A 126 -8.31 -1.77 -5.35
C PRO A 126 -7.54 -3.09 -5.23
N GLY A 127 -6.51 -3.24 -6.05
CA GLY A 127 -5.65 -4.42 -6.09
C GLY A 127 -4.84 -4.68 -4.82
N PRO A 128 -4.21 -5.87 -4.76
CA PRO A 128 -3.42 -6.32 -3.62
C PRO A 128 -1.95 -5.91 -3.78
N ARG A 129 -1.28 -5.67 -2.63
CA ARG A 129 0.03 -6.24 -2.22
C ARG A 129 1.26 -5.94 -3.12
N SER A 130 2.49 -5.88 -2.65
CA SER A 130 3.11 -6.27 -1.39
C SER A 130 4.52 -5.65 -1.32
N ALA A 131 5.05 -5.63 -0.11
CA ALA A 131 6.42 -5.31 0.24
C ALA A 131 7.47 -6.19 -0.45
N GLY A 132 8.70 -5.66 -0.47
CA GLY A 132 9.90 -6.47 -0.27
C GLY A 132 11.01 -6.16 -1.25
N ARG A 133 12.16 -5.68 -0.74
CA ARG A 133 13.46 -6.07 -1.29
C ARG A 133 14.53 -5.91 -0.21
N ALA A 134 15.09 -7.04 0.19
CA ALA A 134 16.45 -7.14 0.69
C ALA A 134 17.21 -8.07 -0.26
N ALA A 135 18.27 -7.50 -0.84
CA ALA A 135 19.56 -8.05 -1.24
C ALA A 135 19.68 -9.36 -2.04
N GLY A 136 20.40 -9.23 -3.17
CA GLY A 136 21.07 -10.30 -3.92
C GLY A 136 20.08 -11.14 -4.71
N GLU A 137 20.08 -11.16 -6.03
CA GLU A 137 21.12 -11.66 -6.91
C GLU A 137 20.74 -11.21 -8.33
N ASP A 138 21.74 -10.97 -9.20
CA ASP A 138 21.64 -10.82 -10.65
C ASP A 138 20.26 -10.37 -11.20
N GLU A 139 20.04 -9.05 -11.27
CA GLU A 139 18.87 -8.45 -11.92
C GLU A 139 19.22 -8.06 -13.37
N PRO A 140 18.97 -8.93 -14.37
CA PRO A 140 18.90 -8.49 -15.74
C PRO A 140 17.60 -7.71 -15.91
N ASN A 141 17.62 -6.42 -15.55
CA ASN A 141 16.68 -5.44 -16.07
C ASN A 141 15.17 -5.83 -15.97
N THR A 142 14.68 -6.32 -14.81
CA THR A 142 13.25 -6.70 -14.67
C THR A 142 12.28 -5.53 -14.67
N ALA A 143 12.77 -4.29 -14.58
CA ALA A 143 11.92 -3.11 -14.75
C ALA A 143 11.24 -3.13 -16.13
N SER A 144 11.99 -3.52 -17.18
CA SER A 144 11.46 -3.59 -18.54
C SER A 144 10.47 -4.74 -18.74
N GLU A 145 10.65 -5.85 -18.01
CA GLU A 145 9.76 -7.02 -18.10
C GLU A 145 8.45 -6.80 -17.33
N GLN A 146 8.51 -6.12 -16.17
CA GLN A 146 7.31 -5.67 -15.45
C GLN A 146 6.48 -4.67 -16.25
N ASP A 147 7.15 -3.74 -16.96
CA ASP A 147 6.48 -2.80 -17.85
C ASP A 147 5.85 -3.49 -19.06
N PHE A 148 6.52 -4.52 -19.61
CA PHE A 148 6.02 -5.36 -20.70
C PHE A 148 4.74 -6.12 -20.30
N ASP A 149 4.75 -6.80 -19.16
CA ASP A 149 3.61 -7.56 -18.66
C ASP A 149 2.43 -6.64 -18.32
N TRP A 150 2.70 -5.46 -17.75
CA TRP A 150 1.68 -4.45 -17.48
C TRP A 150 1.05 -3.91 -18.77
N ALA A 151 1.88 -3.59 -19.77
CA ALA A 151 1.43 -3.13 -21.08
C ALA A 151 0.55 -4.20 -21.77
N LEU A 152 0.95 -5.47 -21.71
CA LEU A 152 0.20 -6.59 -22.28
C LEU A 152 -1.16 -6.76 -21.59
N MET A 153 -1.20 -6.67 -20.26
CA MET A 153 -2.46 -6.72 -19.51
C MET A 153 -3.38 -5.56 -19.87
N LYS A 154 -2.83 -4.34 -20.02
CA LYS A 154 -3.60 -3.17 -20.44
C LYS A 154 -4.16 -3.32 -21.86
N LEU A 155 -3.37 -3.80 -22.81
CA LEU A 155 -3.85 -4.05 -24.18
C LEU A 155 -4.92 -5.13 -24.22
N THR A 156 -4.73 -6.24 -23.50
CA THR A 156 -5.72 -7.33 -23.43
C THR A 156 -7.05 -6.82 -22.84
N SER A 157 -7.01 -5.87 -21.89
CA SER A 157 -8.21 -5.27 -21.31
C SER A 157 -8.89 -4.25 -22.23
N ASN A 158 -8.14 -3.51 -23.05
CA ASN A 158 -8.71 -2.52 -23.97
C ASN A 158 -9.20 -3.16 -25.28
N PHE A 159 -8.56 -4.27 -25.68
CA PHE A 159 -8.87 -5.00 -26.91
C PHE A 159 -9.20 -6.46 -26.58
N PRO A 160 -10.35 -6.75 -25.93
CA PRO A 160 -10.74 -8.12 -25.57
C PRO A 160 -11.02 -9.02 -26.79
N HIS A 161 -11.10 -8.43 -27.99
CA HIS A 161 -11.28 -9.13 -29.26
C HIS A 161 -9.97 -9.39 -30.01
N CYS A 162 -8.83 -8.89 -29.51
CA CYS A 162 -7.52 -9.13 -30.10
C CYS A 162 -6.81 -10.26 -29.37
N ASP A 163 -6.18 -11.15 -30.15
CA ASP A 163 -5.47 -12.29 -29.60
C ASP A 163 -4.26 -11.83 -28.76
N LYS A 164 -4.08 -12.48 -27.61
CA LYS A 164 -3.01 -12.14 -26.67
C LYS A 164 -1.62 -12.33 -27.28
N ASP A 165 -1.47 -13.33 -28.14
CA ASP A 165 -0.19 -13.60 -28.82
C ASP A 165 0.13 -12.51 -29.85
N PHE A 166 -0.87 -12.02 -30.57
CA PHE A 166 -0.73 -10.87 -31.47
C PHE A 166 -0.33 -9.60 -30.70
N LEU A 167 -0.96 -9.32 -29.56
CA LEU A 167 -0.60 -8.19 -28.70
C LEU A 167 0.83 -8.31 -28.15
N ARG A 168 1.28 -9.53 -27.83
CA ARG A 168 2.65 -9.81 -27.38
C ARG A 168 3.66 -9.56 -28.49
N ASP A 169 3.35 -9.96 -29.73
CA ASP A 169 4.21 -9.73 -30.89
C ASP A 169 4.35 -8.24 -31.20
N ILE A 170 3.26 -7.49 -31.12
CA ILE A 170 3.29 -6.02 -31.29
C ILE A 170 4.11 -5.37 -30.18
N LEU A 171 3.89 -5.75 -28.92
CA LEU A 171 4.69 -5.21 -27.81
C LEU A 171 6.16 -5.57 -27.94
N SER A 172 6.49 -6.76 -28.45
CA SER A 172 7.87 -7.15 -28.73
C SER A 172 8.50 -6.29 -29.81
N GLN A 173 7.75 -5.93 -30.86
CA GLN A 173 8.20 -4.99 -31.90
C GLN A 173 8.36 -3.55 -31.35
N CYS A 174 7.52 -3.15 -30.38
CA CYS A 174 7.56 -1.84 -29.73
C CYS A 174 8.50 -1.78 -28.52
N SER A 175 9.39 -2.75 -28.30
CA SER A 175 10.31 -2.80 -27.15
C SER A 175 9.60 -2.72 -25.78
N GLY A 176 8.36 -3.19 -25.69
CA GLY A 176 7.53 -3.10 -24.48
C GLY A 176 6.78 -1.77 -24.29
N ASP A 177 6.84 -0.84 -25.25
CA ASP A 177 6.14 0.44 -25.14
C ASP A 177 4.63 0.28 -25.43
N TYR A 178 3.83 0.44 -24.37
CA TYR A 178 2.37 0.40 -24.43
C TYR A 178 1.79 1.46 -25.38
N GLN A 179 2.29 2.70 -25.37
CA GLN A 179 1.69 3.80 -26.13
C GLN A 179 1.86 3.58 -27.64
N GLN A 180 3.04 3.12 -28.05
CA GLN A 180 3.32 2.79 -29.44
C GLN A 180 2.48 1.60 -29.91
N ALA A 181 2.46 0.52 -29.12
CA ALA A 181 1.65 -0.66 -29.44
C ALA A 181 0.15 -0.33 -29.55
N HIS A 182 -0.36 0.46 -28.60
CA HIS A 182 -1.76 0.91 -28.61
C HIS A 182 -2.08 1.76 -29.84
N GLY A 183 -1.18 2.66 -30.24
CA GLY A 183 -1.33 3.45 -31.46
C GLY A 183 -1.49 2.57 -32.70
N LEU A 184 -0.61 1.59 -32.87
CA LEU A 184 -0.65 0.66 -34.01
C LEU A 184 -1.94 -0.16 -34.07
N ILE A 185 -2.44 -0.62 -32.93
CA ILE A 185 -3.68 -1.42 -32.85
C ILE A 185 -4.91 -0.53 -33.06
N SER A 186 -4.89 0.73 -32.58
CA SER A 186 -6.01 1.66 -32.73
C SER A 186 -6.17 2.26 -34.13
N LEU A 187 -5.12 2.22 -34.95
CA LEU A 187 -5.14 2.66 -36.35
C LEU A 187 -5.47 1.54 -37.34
N SER A 188 -5.51 0.29 -36.88
CA SER A 188 -5.90 -0.88 -37.69
C SER A 188 -7.38 -1.18 -37.57
#